data_AF-A0A504YKG8-F1
#
_entry.id   AF-A0A504YKG8-F1
#
_cell.length_a   1.000
_cell.length_b   1.000
_cell.length_c   1.000
_cell.angle_alpha   90.00
_cell.angle_beta   90.00
_cell.angle_gamma   90.00
#
_symmetry.space_group_name_H-M   'P 1'
#
loop_
_entity.id
_entity.type
_entity.pdbx_description
1 polymer ?
#
loop_
_entity_poly.entity_id
_entity_poly.type
_entity_poly.pdbx_seq_one_letter_code
_entity_poly.pdbx_strand_id
1 'polypeptide(L)'
;MAASRWPNSNAPQGSAISASATRQIIFEPTFIKMEEVDYASTQKLKEAFYKVEKRYPGFSQEFIIGLLQRLGLEKEVDLFETGLRIAGFQEGAPIHRTGQRRQQLTELENRAQELKKILSTIPDEICDRRCFIELIKLIASAIKQLLDSVTLVYESSAPGVHKKALGEQKQNFLLYCRQFSSNLKDYFKDNKQQVVFNSANRLVNQVNLILMVAREMN
;
A
#
# COMPACT_ATOMS: atom_id res chain seq x y z
N MET A 1 -12.99 2.46 -64.89
CA MET A 1 -11.56 2.26 -65.18
C MET A 1 -10.75 3.26 -64.34
N ALA A 2 -9.87 2.71 -63.50
CA ALA A 2 -8.73 3.29 -62.78
C ALA A 2 -8.76 4.77 -62.32
N ALA A 3 -8.98 4.97 -61.02
CA ALA A 3 -8.44 6.11 -60.27
C ALA A 3 -7.08 5.69 -59.67
N SER A 4 -6.04 6.48 -59.92
CA SER A 4 -4.66 6.18 -59.55
C SER A 4 -4.39 6.38 -58.06
N ARG A 5 -3.63 5.43 -57.53
CA ARG A 5 -3.22 5.20 -56.15
C ARG A 5 -2.40 6.35 -55.55
N TRP A 6 -2.75 6.74 -54.33
CA TRP A 6 -1.83 7.34 -53.37
C TRP A 6 -1.13 6.22 -52.59
N PRO A 7 0.19 6.28 -52.36
CA PRO A 7 0.85 5.37 -51.42
C PRO A 7 0.71 5.91 -50.00
N ASN A 8 -0.09 5.19 -49.20
CA ASN A 8 -0.08 5.25 -47.74
C ASN A 8 0.94 4.20 -47.22
N SER A 9 1.36 4.33 -45.94
CA SER A 9 2.24 3.44 -45.14
C SER A 9 3.72 3.87 -45.15
N ASN A 10 4.44 4.11 -44.05
CA ASN A 10 4.23 3.87 -42.62
C ASN A 10 5.13 4.85 -41.85
N ALA A 11 4.56 5.73 -41.03
CA ALA A 11 5.25 6.22 -39.85
C ALA A 11 4.95 5.21 -38.72
N PRO A 12 5.93 4.73 -37.95
CA PRO A 12 5.63 3.88 -36.80
C PRO A 12 4.84 4.71 -35.80
N GLN A 13 3.54 4.42 -35.75
CA GLN A 13 2.59 4.92 -34.78
C GLN A 13 3.06 4.56 -33.37
N GLY A 14 2.74 5.46 -32.44
CA GLY A 14 3.18 5.45 -31.06
C GLY A 14 3.19 4.05 -30.43
N SER A 15 4.30 3.73 -29.81
CA SER A 15 4.38 2.62 -28.87
C SER A 15 3.27 2.81 -27.85
N ALA A 16 2.30 1.91 -27.91
CA ALA A 16 1.23 1.76 -26.95
C ALA A 16 1.79 1.93 -25.53
N ILE A 17 1.32 2.94 -24.83
CA ILE A 17 1.47 3.05 -23.38
C ILE A 17 0.76 1.81 -22.84
N SER A 18 1.55 0.79 -22.53
CA SER A 18 1.07 -0.49 -22.04
C SER A 18 0.22 -0.26 -20.79
N ALA A 19 -0.97 -0.83 -20.82
CA ALA A 19 -2.05 -0.61 -19.88
C ALA A 19 -1.63 -0.80 -18.41
N SER A 20 -2.06 0.16 -17.57
CA SER A 20 -2.42 -0.04 -16.17
C SER A 20 -1.34 -0.68 -15.26
N ALA A 21 -0.08 -0.28 -15.37
CA ALA A 21 0.90 -0.52 -14.33
C ALA A 21 0.81 0.58 -13.27
N THR A 22 0.05 0.31 -12.21
CA THR A 22 0.08 1.00 -10.91
C THR A 22 1.49 1.41 -10.54
N ARG A 23 1.71 2.72 -10.39
CA ARG A 23 3.04 3.28 -10.19
C ARG A 23 3.34 3.34 -8.71
N GLN A 24 4.58 3.00 -8.33
CA GLN A 24 5.08 3.39 -7.01
C GLN A 24 5.31 4.90 -7.04
N ILE A 25 4.31 5.65 -6.58
CA ILE A 25 4.31 7.12 -6.60
C ILE A 25 5.59 7.68 -5.95
N ILE A 26 6.12 6.99 -4.94
CA ILE A 26 7.29 7.48 -4.22
C ILE A 26 8.60 7.47 -5.01
N PHE A 27 8.81 6.48 -5.89
CA PHE A 27 10.03 6.41 -6.69
C PHE A 27 9.87 7.01 -8.08
N GLU A 28 8.64 7.19 -8.55
CA GLU A 28 8.36 7.68 -9.90
C GLU A 28 9.07 9.03 -10.22
N PRO A 29 9.08 10.04 -9.34
CA PRO A 29 9.81 11.29 -9.61
C PRO A 29 11.32 11.09 -9.81
N THR A 30 11.91 10.15 -9.07
CA THR A 30 13.34 9.82 -9.18
C THR A 30 13.61 9.05 -10.47
N PHE A 31 12.74 8.08 -10.80
CA PHE A 31 12.87 7.32 -12.03
C PHE A 31 12.72 8.19 -13.29
N ILE A 32 11.81 9.17 -13.30
CA ILE A 32 11.68 10.13 -14.42
C ILE A 32 13.00 10.86 -14.68
N LYS A 33 13.67 11.33 -13.62
CA LYS A 33 14.98 12.00 -13.75
C LYS A 33 16.07 11.05 -14.25
N MET A 34 16.04 9.79 -13.81
CA MET A 34 17.02 8.77 -14.24
C MET A 34 16.80 8.32 -15.69
N GLU A 35 15.56 8.34 -16.18
CA GLU A 35 15.21 8.02 -17.57
C GLU A 35 15.85 9.00 -18.57
N GLU A 36 16.06 10.26 -18.17
CA GLU A 36 16.77 11.27 -18.99
C GLU A 36 18.25 10.91 -19.22
N VAL A 37 18.84 10.12 -18.30
CA VAL A 37 20.26 9.72 -18.34
C VAL A 37 20.43 8.34 -18.98
N ASP A 38 19.67 7.35 -18.52
CA ASP A 38 19.67 5.99 -19.05
C ASP A 38 18.27 5.39 -18.95
N TYR A 39 17.50 5.54 -20.03
CA TYR A 39 16.15 5.00 -20.13
C TYR A 39 16.12 3.48 -19.94
N ALA A 40 17.01 2.73 -20.61
CA ALA A 40 16.93 1.28 -20.67
C ALA A 40 17.23 0.62 -19.31
N SER A 41 18.26 1.09 -18.60
CA SER A 41 18.56 0.60 -17.25
C SER A 41 17.51 1.04 -16.24
N THR A 42 16.98 2.26 -16.39
CA THR A 42 15.92 2.76 -15.50
C THR A 42 14.63 1.97 -15.66
N GLN A 43 14.23 1.58 -16.88
CA GLN A 43 13.05 0.72 -17.06
C GLN A 43 13.22 -0.64 -16.36
N LYS A 44 14.40 -1.26 -16.44
CA LYS A 44 14.68 -2.53 -15.73
C LYS A 44 14.57 -2.36 -14.21
N LEU A 45 15.07 -1.24 -13.69
CA LEU A 45 14.99 -0.92 -12.27
C LEU A 45 13.54 -0.69 -11.81
N LYS A 46 12.77 0.10 -12.58
CA LYS A 46 11.33 0.32 -12.34
C LYS A 46 10.57 -1.00 -12.27
N GLU A 47 10.81 -1.88 -13.24
CA GLU A 47 10.14 -3.17 -13.31
C GLU A 47 10.49 -4.07 -12.12
N ALA A 48 11.76 -4.08 -11.69
CA ALA A 48 12.21 -4.81 -10.51
C ALA A 48 11.50 -4.32 -9.24
N PHE A 49 11.47 -3.01 -9.03
CA PHE A 49 10.80 -2.37 -7.88
C PHE A 49 9.29 -2.65 -7.86
N TYR A 50 8.63 -2.55 -9.02
CA TYR A 50 7.22 -2.89 -9.16
C TYR A 50 6.94 -4.36 -8.82
N LYS A 51 7.76 -5.28 -9.36
CA LYS A 51 7.60 -6.72 -9.13
C LYS A 51 7.76 -7.09 -7.67
N VAL A 52 8.77 -6.53 -6.98
CA VAL A 52 9.01 -6.85 -5.57
C VAL A 52 7.89 -6.32 -4.68
N GLU A 53 7.40 -5.09 -4.86
CA GLU A 53 6.29 -4.55 -4.06
C GLU A 53 4.98 -5.29 -4.31
N LYS A 54 4.74 -5.72 -5.55
CA LYS A 54 3.58 -6.54 -5.86
C LYS A 54 3.63 -7.89 -5.13
N ARG A 55 4.81 -8.51 -5.02
CA ARG A 55 4.98 -9.79 -4.32
C ARG A 55 5.03 -9.62 -2.80
N TYR A 56 5.67 -8.55 -2.32
CA TYR A 56 5.92 -8.23 -0.93
C TYR A 56 5.41 -6.80 -0.66
N PRO A 57 4.10 -6.64 -0.40
CA PRO A 57 3.53 -5.33 -0.05
C PRO A 57 4.28 -4.71 1.12
N GLY A 58 4.59 -3.41 1.05
CA GLY A 58 5.35 -2.72 2.08
C GLY A 58 6.85 -2.63 1.81
N PHE A 59 7.38 -3.35 0.82
CA PHE A 59 8.81 -3.32 0.49
C PHE A 59 9.36 -1.90 0.31
N SER A 60 8.66 -1.03 -0.42
CA SER A 60 9.10 0.34 -0.69
C SER A 60 9.24 1.16 0.58
N GLN A 61 8.33 0.96 1.53
CA GLN A 61 8.36 1.60 2.84
C GLN A 61 9.59 1.12 3.62
N GLU A 62 9.75 -0.20 3.77
CA GLU A 62 10.89 -0.79 4.50
C GLU A 62 12.24 -0.42 3.85
N PHE A 63 12.31 -0.40 2.53
CA PHE A 63 13.50 -0.02 1.77
C PHE A 63 13.90 1.43 2.05
N ILE A 64 12.95 2.38 1.99
CA ILE A 64 13.25 3.80 2.25
C ILE A 64 13.63 4.02 3.70
N ILE A 65 12.90 3.42 4.65
CA ILE A 65 13.26 3.52 6.07
C ILE A 65 14.66 2.96 6.30
N GLY A 66 14.96 1.74 5.82
CA GLY A 66 16.28 1.14 5.94
C GLY A 66 17.40 1.98 5.30
N LEU A 67 17.11 2.64 4.16
CA LEU A 67 18.04 3.56 3.53
C LEU A 67 18.31 4.79 4.40
N LEU A 68 17.28 5.43 4.95
CA LEU A 68 17.43 6.58 5.85
C LEU A 68 18.24 6.23 7.11
N GLN A 69 17.98 5.05 7.69
CA GLN A 69 18.76 4.53 8.82
C GLN A 69 20.21 4.32 8.46
N ARG A 70 20.47 3.73 7.28
CA ARG A 70 21.83 3.46 6.80
C ARG A 70 22.62 4.74 6.54
N LEU A 71 21.95 5.82 6.16
CA LEU A 71 22.52 7.16 5.98
C LEU A 71 22.67 7.93 7.31
N GLY A 72 22.19 7.38 8.43
CA GLY A 72 22.33 8.00 9.76
C GLY A 72 21.33 9.14 10.01
N LEU A 73 20.24 9.22 9.25
CA LEU A 73 19.27 10.32 9.30
C LEU A 73 18.20 10.16 10.40
N GLU A 74 18.33 9.16 11.27
CA GLU A 74 17.36 8.85 12.34
C GLU A 74 17.21 9.98 13.38
N LYS A 75 18.19 10.87 13.48
CA LYS A 75 18.16 12.04 14.39
C LYS A 75 17.49 13.26 13.78
N GLU A 76 17.40 13.30 12.45
CA GLU A 76 16.89 14.45 11.69
C GLU A 76 15.44 14.23 11.25
N VAL A 77 15.06 12.97 11.06
CA VAL A 77 13.76 12.58 10.52
C VAL A 77 13.11 11.56 11.45
N ASP A 78 11.85 11.81 11.79
CA ASP A 78 11.01 10.80 12.44
C ASP A 78 10.68 9.68 11.44
N LEU A 79 11.28 8.51 11.67
CA LEU A 79 11.10 7.33 10.83
C LEU A 79 9.69 6.73 10.94
N PHE A 80 9.01 6.88 12.08
CA PHE A 80 7.65 6.38 12.23
C PHE A 80 6.66 7.27 11.48
N GLU A 81 6.79 8.59 11.60
CA GLU A 81 6.02 9.53 10.78
C GLU A 81 6.27 9.28 9.29
N THR A 82 7.54 9.20 8.90
CA THR A 82 7.94 8.97 7.50
C THR A 82 7.35 7.66 6.98
N GLY A 83 7.42 6.58 7.77
CA GLY A 83 6.82 5.30 7.41
C GLY A 83 5.32 5.40 7.11
N LEU A 84 4.57 6.11 7.95
CA LEU A 84 3.14 6.34 7.74
C LEU A 84 2.86 7.12 6.46
N ARG A 85 3.62 8.19 6.21
CA ARG A 85 3.47 9.00 5.00
C ARG A 85 3.69 8.14 3.77
N ILE A 86 4.77 7.34 3.73
CA ILE A 86 5.07 6.44 2.61
C ILE A 86 3.95 5.43 2.37
N ALA A 87 3.39 4.85 3.43
CA ALA A 87 2.32 3.85 3.34
C ALA A 87 1.07 4.37 2.59
N GLY A 88 0.77 5.67 2.72
CA GLY A 88 -0.34 6.32 2.01
C GLY A 88 -0.11 6.46 0.49
N PHE A 89 1.15 6.56 0.06
CA PHE A 89 1.54 6.72 -1.34
C PHE A 89 1.74 5.40 -2.10
N GLN A 90 1.75 4.26 -1.41
CA GLN A 90 1.87 2.94 -2.04
C GLN A 90 0.53 2.55 -2.69
N GLU A 91 0.32 2.81 -3.98
CA GLU A 91 -0.90 2.35 -4.66
C GLU A 91 -0.97 0.82 -4.78
N GLY A 92 -2.14 0.27 -4.45
CA GLY A 92 -2.52 -1.10 -4.80
C GLY A 92 -2.94 -1.17 -6.26
N ALA A 93 -2.57 -2.24 -6.96
CA ALA A 93 -2.85 -2.32 -8.38
C ALA A 93 -4.34 -2.40 -8.70
N PRO A 94 -4.90 -1.60 -9.65
CA PRO A 94 -6.25 -1.84 -10.13
C PRO A 94 -6.23 -3.12 -10.94
N ILE A 95 -6.63 -4.20 -10.28
CA ILE A 95 -6.79 -5.49 -10.91
C ILE A 95 -8.21 -5.53 -11.50
N HIS A 96 -8.37 -5.08 -12.75
CA HIS A 96 -9.56 -5.41 -13.53
C HIS A 96 -9.49 -6.89 -13.91
N ARG A 97 -10.14 -7.78 -13.14
CA ARG A 97 -10.17 -9.22 -13.47
C ARG A 97 -11.53 -9.85 -13.19
N THR A 98 -11.87 -10.82 -14.04
CA THR A 98 -13.11 -11.58 -14.02
C THR A 98 -13.04 -12.75 -13.03
N GLY A 99 -14.12 -12.96 -12.24
CA GLY A 99 -14.29 -14.08 -11.29
C GLY A 99 -14.57 -13.65 -9.84
N GLN A 100 -15.54 -14.31 -9.18
CA GLN A 100 -16.06 -13.92 -7.84
C GLN A 100 -15.00 -13.93 -6.72
N ARG A 101 -14.15 -14.96 -6.63
CA ARG A 101 -13.02 -15.01 -5.68
C ARG A 101 -12.03 -13.86 -5.91
N ARG A 102 -11.88 -13.45 -7.17
CA ARG A 102 -10.96 -12.37 -7.57
C ARG A 102 -11.52 -10.99 -7.24
N GLN A 103 -12.84 -10.81 -7.33
CA GLN A 103 -13.53 -9.62 -6.86
C GLN A 103 -13.38 -9.41 -5.34
N GLN A 104 -13.47 -10.48 -4.55
CA GLN A 104 -13.24 -10.41 -3.10
C GLN A 104 -11.81 -9.99 -2.75
N LEU A 105 -10.81 -10.48 -3.50
CA LEU A 105 -9.42 -10.04 -3.32
C LEU A 105 -9.23 -8.58 -3.73
N THR A 106 -9.81 -8.14 -4.85
CA THR A 106 -9.74 -6.73 -5.27
C THR A 106 -10.38 -5.81 -4.23
N GLU A 107 -11.53 -6.20 -3.66
CA GLU A 107 -12.17 -5.43 -2.60
C GLU A 107 -11.29 -5.37 -1.34
N LEU A 108 -10.69 -6.49 -0.95
CA LEU A 108 -9.71 -6.52 0.16
C LEU A 108 -8.53 -5.57 -0.09
N GLU A 109 -7.99 -5.55 -1.31
CA GLU A 109 -6.90 -4.63 -1.70
C GLU A 109 -7.34 -3.16 -1.62
N ASN A 110 -8.56 -2.85 -2.07
CA ASN A 110 -9.11 -1.50 -1.99
C ASN A 110 -9.28 -1.04 -0.53
N ARG A 111 -9.85 -1.90 0.34
CA ARG A 111 -10.02 -1.60 1.77
C ARG A 111 -8.69 -1.47 2.50
N ALA A 112 -7.71 -2.29 2.14
CA ALA A 112 -6.35 -2.19 2.67
C ALA A 112 -5.74 -0.84 2.28
N GLN A 113 -5.93 -0.40 1.03
CA GLN A 113 -5.42 0.88 0.57
C GLN A 113 -6.12 2.06 1.24
N GLU A 114 -7.44 1.99 1.40
CA GLU A 114 -8.23 2.99 2.10
C GLU A 114 -7.74 3.16 3.54
N LEU A 115 -7.55 2.06 4.28
CA LEU A 115 -7.02 2.10 5.64
C LEU A 115 -5.61 2.70 5.69
N LYS A 116 -4.69 2.27 4.81
CA LYS A 116 -3.32 2.83 4.76
C LYS A 116 -3.32 4.33 4.48
N LYS A 117 -4.18 4.80 3.56
CA LYS A 117 -4.35 6.23 3.27
C LYS A 117 -4.84 7.00 4.51
N ILE A 118 -5.88 6.52 5.18
CA ILE A 118 -6.40 7.17 6.40
C ILE A 118 -5.34 7.18 7.52
N LEU A 119 -4.59 6.09 7.73
CA LEU A 119 -3.52 6.05 8.72
C LEU A 119 -2.37 7.02 8.37
N SER A 120 -2.11 7.26 7.08
CA SER A 120 -1.05 8.17 6.64
C SER A 120 -1.30 9.64 6.96
N THR A 121 -2.55 10.03 7.23
CA THR A 121 -2.90 11.41 7.61
C THR A 121 -2.83 11.67 9.12
N ILE A 122 -2.51 10.65 9.92
CA ILE A 122 -2.35 10.81 11.38
C ILE A 122 -1.36 11.92 11.72
N PRO A 123 -0.16 12.01 11.13
CA PRO A 123 0.80 13.06 11.48
C PRO A 123 0.27 14.49 11.27
N ASP A 124 -0.62 14.69 10.30
CA ASP A 124 -1.16 16.00 9.96
C ASP A 124 -2.30 16.40 10.91
N GLU A 125 -3.13 15.45 11.32
CA GLU A 125 -4.34 15.69 12.11
C GLU A 125 -4.13 15.56 13.63
N ILE A 126 -3.08 14.86 14.08
CA ILE A 126 -2.89 14.48 15.50
C ILE A 126 -2.79 15.67 16.46
N CYS A 127 -2.36 16.83 15.96
CA CYS A 127 -2.23 18.07 16.74
C CYS A 127 -3.57 18.77 17.03
N ASP A 128 -4.57 18.62 16.15
CA ASP A 128 -5.93 19.13 16.38
C ASP A 128 -6.80 18.03 17.00
N ARG A 129 -7.10 18.17 18.29
CA ARG A 129 -7.90 17.18 19.01
C ARG A 129 -9.26 16.90 18.36
N ARG A 130 -9.94 17.90 17.78
CA ARG A 130 -11.26 17.70 17.17
C ARG A 130 -11.12 16.93 15.86
N CYS A 131 -10.24 17.38 14.99
CA CYS A 131 -9.99 16.68 13.71
C CYS A 131 -9.46 15.27 13.95
N PHE A 132 -8.58 15.08 14.94
CA PHE A 132 -8.04 13.77 15.27
C PHE A 132 -9.11 12.80 15.80
N ILE A 133 -10.08 13.27 16.58
CA ILE A 133 -11.22 12.42 17.01
C ILE A 133 -12.06 11.98 15.80
N GLU A 134 -12.31 12.86 14.83
CA GLU A 134 -12.98 12.46 13.59
C GLU A 134 -12.16 11.47 12.78
N LEU A 135 -10.84 11.67 12.68
CA LEU A 135 -9.93 10.73 12.03
C LEU A 135 -9.96 9.35 12.70
N ILE A 136 -9.99 9.27 14.04
CA ILE A 136 -10.10 8.01 14.77
C ILE A 136 -11.38 7.25 14.40
N LYS A 137 -12.52 7.96 14.22
CA LYS A 137 -13.77 7.33 13.78
C LYS A 137 -13.65 6.77 12.35
N LEU A 138 -13.00 7.51 11.45
CA LEU A 138 -12.73 7.05 10.09
C LEU A 138 -11.83 5.81 10.09
N ILE A 139 -10.76 5.81 10.90
CA ILE A 139 -9.89 4.64 11.07
C ILE A 139 -10.69 3.43 11.57
N ALA A 140 -11.53 3.60 12.60
CA ALA A 140 -12.34 2.51 13.14
C ALA A 140 -13.31 1.93 12.08
N SER A 141 -13.92 2.80 11.27
CA SER A 141 -14.77 2.38 10.14
C SER A 141 -13.98 1.58 9.10
N ALA A 142 -12.82 2.08 8.67
CA ALA A 142 -11.96 1.41 7.69
C ALA A 142 -11.41 0.06 8.20
N ILE A 143 -11.03 -0.03 9.48
CA ILE A 143 -10.63 -1.29 10.13
C ILE A 143 -11.76 -2.32 10.04
N LYS A 144 -13.00 -1.91 10.34
CA LYS A 144 -14.16 -2.82 10.26
C LYS A 144 -14.37 -3.31 8.84
N GLN A 145 -14.40 -2.41 7.86
CA GLN A 145 -14.58 -2.77 6.44
C GLN A 145 -13.48 -3.69 5.93
N LEU A 146 -12.23 -3.47 6.34
CA LEU A 146 -11.13 -4.37 6.02
C LEU A 146 -11.34 -5.76 6.64
N LEU A 147 -11.68 -5.84 7.93
CA LEU A 147 -11.93 -7.11 8.63
C LEU A 147 -13.08 -7.90 8.02
N ASP A 148 -14.15 -7.21 7.61
CA ASP A 148 -15.28 -7.82 6.92
C ASP A 148 -14.80 -8.43 5.58
N SER A 149 -14.01 -7.68 4.81
CA SER A 149 -13.42 -8.16 3.55
C SER A 149 -12.48 -9.34 3.73
N VAL A 150 -11.61 -9.32 4.75
CA VAL A 150 -10.73 -10.45 5.11
C VAL A 150 -11.56 -11.69 5.47
N THR A 151 -12.68 -11.50 6.17
CA THR A 151 -13.56 -12.60 6.57
C THR A 151 -14.20 -13.26 5.35
N LEU A 152 -14.67 -12.48 4.38
CA LEU A 152 -15.21 -13.00 3.12
C LEU A 152 -14.17 -13.82 2.33
N VAL A 153 -12.93 -13.34 2.25
CA VAL A 153 -11.83 -14.09 1.62
C VAL A 153 -11.51 -15.37 2.40
N TYR A 154 -11.48 -15.30 3.73
CA TYR A 154 -11.23 -16.46 4.59
C TYR A 154 -12.31 -17.55 4.45
N GLU A 155 -13.59 -17.17 4.44
CA GLU A 155 -14.72 -18.10 4.33
C GLU A 155 -14.79 -18.79 2.97
N SER A 156 -14.57 -18.04 1.89
CA SER A 156 -14.56 -18.55 0.51
C SER A 156 -13.34 -19.38 0.14
N SER A 157 -12.32 -19.40 1.01
CA SER A 157 -11.06 -20.11 0.77
C SER A 157 -11.13 -21.59 1.15
N ALA A 158 -10.49 -22.43 0.35
CA ALA A 158 -10.34 -23.86 0.62
C ALA A 158 -9.50 -24.10 1.89
N PRO A 159 -9.78 -25.16 2.66
CA PRO A 159 -8.95 -25.52 3.82
C PRO A 159 -7.51 -25.83 3.37
N GLY A 160 -6.54 -25.30 4.10
CA GLY A 160 -5.12 -25.46 3.76
C GLY A 160 -4.22 -24.52 4.56
N VAL A 161 -2.92 -24.58 4.27
CA VAL A 161 -1.89 -23.78 4.96
C VAL A 161 -2.17 -22.28 4.84
N HIS A 162 -2.49 -21.79 3.65
CA HIS A 162 -2.75 -20.37 3.43
C HIS A 162 -4.01 -19.85 4.15
N LYS A 163 -5.06 -20.69 4.28
CA LYS A 163 -6.26 -20.32 5.06
C LYS A 163 -5.93 -20.18 6.55
N LYS A 164 -5.13 -21.09 7.10
CA LYS A 164 -4.63 -20.99 8.49
C LYS A 164 -3.79 -19.72 8.68
N ALA A 165 -2.84 -19.47 7.77
CA ALA A 165 -2.01 -18.28 7.79
C ALA A 165 -2.85 -16.99 7.75
N LEU A 166 -3.88 -16.92 6.89
CA LEU A 166 -4.78 -15.76 6.83
C LEU A 166 -5.56 -15.57 8.15
N GLY A 167 -5.99 -16.68 8.77
CA GLY A 167 -6.61 -16.66 10.09
C GLY A 167 -5.70 -16.10 11.18
N GLU A 168 -4.43 -16.52 11.20
CA GLU A 168 -3.42 -15.99 12.11
C GLU A 168 -3.17 -14.50 11.88
N GLN A 169 -3.00 -14.08 10.61
CA GLN A 169 -2.81 -12.66 10.30
C GLN A 169 -4.03 -11.81 10.69
N LYS A 170 -5.25 -12.34 10.57
CA LYS A 170 -6.47 -11.68 11.06
C LYS A 170 -6.44 -11.51 12.60
N GLN A 171 -6.02 -12.53 13.34
CA GLN A 171 -5.93 -12.44 14.81
C GLN A 171 -4.85 -11.44 15.27
N ASN A 172 -3.68 -11.44 14.63
CA ASN A 172 -2.63 -10.47 14.89
C ASN A 172 -3.09 -9.04 14.58
N PHE A 173 -3.87 -8.85 13.50
CA PHE A 173 -4.46 -7.55 13.18
C PHE A 173 -5.43 -7.06 14.27
N LEU A 174 -6.30 -7.93 14.79
CA LEU A 174 -7.17 -7.59 15.92
C LEU A 174 -6.39 -7.25 17.20
N LEU A 175 -5.27 -7.94 17.44
CA LEU A 175 -4.35 -7.60 18.54
C LEU A 175 -3.77 -6.20 18.37
N TYR A 176 -3.24 -5.87 17.19
CA TYR A 176 -2.69 -4.54 16.93
C TYR A 176 -3.74 -3.44 16.94
N CYS A 177 -4.99 -3.70 16.52
CA CYS A 177 -6.10 -2.75 16.65
C CYS A 177 -6.40 -2.39 18.11
N ARG A 178 -6.34 -3.40 19.01
CA ARG A 178 -6.50 -3.18 20.45
C ARG A 178 -5.33 -2.39 21.05
N GLN A 179 -4.10 -2.70 20.63
CA GLN A 179 -2.92 -1.95 21.04
C GLN A 179 -2.96 -0.49 20.56
N PHE A 180 -3.34 -0.26 19.29
CA PHE A 180 -3.54 1.08 18.74
C PHE A 180 -4.56 1.87 19.57
N SER A 181 -5.71 1.25 19.90
CA SER A 181 -6.72 1.88 20.75
C SER A 181 -6.23 2.19 22.17
N SER A 182 -5.37 1.34 22.75
CA SER A 182 -4.72 1.63 24.04
C SER A 182 -3.76 2.80 23.94
N ASN A 183 -2.91 2.80 22.92
CA ASN A 183 -1.93 3.85 22.67
C ASN A 183 -2.59 5.21 22.41
N LEU A 184 -3.77 5.24 21.77
CA LEU A 184 -4.57 6.46 21.65
C LEU A 184 -5.02 6.99 23.03
N LYS A 185 -5.44 6.11 23.94
CA LYS A 185 -5.83 6.53 25.31
C LYS A 185 -4.64 7.11 26.07
N ASP A 186 -3.47 6.50 25.91
CA ASP A 186 -2.24 6.98 26.55
C ASP A 186 -1.76 8.29 25.92
N TYR A 187 -1.90 8.45 24.60
CA TYR A 187 -1.65 9.71 23.91
C TYR A 187 -2.50 10.86 24.46
N PHE A 188 -3.80 10.65 24.68
CA PHE A 188 -4.65 11.70 25.26
C PHE A 188 -4.31 12.08 26.70
N LYS A 189 -3.46 11.30 27.39
CA LYS A 189 -2.94 11.61 28.73
C LYS A 189 -1.56 12.26 28.68
N ASP A 190 -0.64 11.66 27.92
CA ASP A 190 0.80 11.95 27.96
C ASP A 190 1.29 12.78 26.76
N ASN A 191 0.44 12.99 25.76
CA ASN A 191 0.74 13.70 24.51
C ASN A 191 1.93 13.13 23.69
N LYS A 192 2.24 11.84 23.86
CA LYS A 192 3.34 11.15 23.17
C LYS A 192 2.92 10.68 21.76
N GLN A 193 3.04 11.56 20.77
CA GLN A 193 2.64 11.28 19.37
C GLN A 193 3.35 10.06 18.76
N GLN A 194 4.64 9.86 19.07
CA GLN A 194 5.46 8.73 18.61
C GLN A 194 4.83 7.36 18.87
N VAL A 195 4.12 7.22 20.00
CA VAL A 195 3.48 5.96 20.40
C VAL A 195 2.27 5.64 19.50
N VAL A 196 1.61 6.68 18.97
CA VAL A 196 0.54 6.56 17.98
C VAL A 196 1.13 6.25 16.61
N PHE A 197 2.20 6.92 16.21
CA PHE A 197 2.84 6.68 14.90
C PHE A 197 3.38 5.25 14.78
N ASN A 198 4.07 4.76 15.81
CA ASN A 198 4.58 3.39 15.85
C ASN A 198 3.43 2.37 15.81
N SER A 199 2.37 2.56 16.59
CA SER A 199 1.24 1.63 16.59
C SER A 199 0.44 1.64 15.28
N ALA A 200 0.30 2.79 14.62
CA ALA A 200 -0.27 2.89 13.28
C ALA A 200 0.62 2.19 12.22
N ASN A 201 1.95 2.32 12.28
CA ASN A 201 2.85 1.56 11.38
C ASN A 201 2.70 0.05 11.56
N ARG A 202 2.50 -0.44 12.79
CA ARG A 202 2.23 -1.87 13.02
C ARG A 202 0.95 -2.33 12.34
N LEU A 203 -0.10 -1.49 12.33
CA LEU A 203 -1.32 -1.77 11.58
C LEU A 203 -1.03 -1.84 10.09
N VAL A 204 -0.32 -0.86 9.52
CA VAL A 204 0.08 -0.86 8.10
C VAL A 204 0.85 -2.14 7.74
N ASN A 205 1.86 -2.51 8.52
CA ASN A 205 2.67 -3.71 8.28
C ASN A 205 1.81 -4.97 8.34
N GLN A 206 0.87 -5.04 9.29
CA GLN A 206 -0.03 -6.18 9.38
C GLN A 206 -1.02 -6.26 8.22
N VAL A 207 -1.49 -5.11 7.71
CA VAL A 207 -2.28 -5.03 6.47
C VAL A 207 -1.48 -5.59 5.29
N ASN A 208 -0.21 -5.21 5.18
CA ASN A 208 0.69 -5.71 4.13
C ASN A 208 0.88 -7.23 4.21
N LEU A 209 1.03 -7.81 5.40
CA LEU A 209 1.09 -9.27 5.61
C LEU A 209 -0.21 -9.98 5.23
N ILE A 210 -1.36 -9.39 5.57
CA ILE A 210 -2.67 -9.92 5.14
C ILE A 210 -2.74 -9.97 3.61
N LEU A 211 -2.36 -8.88 2.94
CA LEU A 211 -2.35 -8.82 1.47
C LEU A 211 -1.40 -9.84 0.85
N MET A 212 -0.21 -10.02 1.42
CA MET A 212 0.77 -11.01 0.97
C MET A 212 0.17 -12.42 1.01
N VAL A 213 -0.37 -12.83 2.16
CA VAL A 213 -0.97 -14.16 2.31
C VAL A 213 -2.20 -14.33 1.41
N ALA A 214 -3.07 -13.32 1.33
CA ALA A 214 -4.27 -13.38 0.50
C ALA A 214 -3.96 -13.49 -1.00
N ARG A 215 -2.85 -12.89 -1.47
CA ARG A 215 -2.37 -13.01 -2.85
C ARG A 215 -1.81 -14.39 -3.17
N GLU A 216 -1.17 -15.07 -2.21
CA GLU A 216 -0.64 -16.42 -2.36
C GLU A 216 -1.72 -17.52 -2.40
N MET A 217 -2.94 -17.19 -1.99
CA MET A 217 -4.10 -18.09 -2.04
C MET A 217 -4.70 -18.29 -3.44
N ASN A 218 -4.20 -17.57 -4.45
CA ASN A 218 -4.71 -17.55 -5.82
C ASN A 218 -3.74 -18.07 -6.87
#